data_AF-A0A6G0ZF55-F1
#
_entry.id   AF-A0A6G0ZF55-F1
#
_cell.length_a   1.000
_cell.length_b   1.000
_cell.length_c   1.000
_cell.angle_alpha   90.00
_cell.angle_beta   90.00
_cell.angle_gamma   90.00
#
_symmetry.space_group_name_H-M   'P 1'
#
loop_
_entity.id
_entity.type
_entity.pdbx_description
1 polymer ?
#
loop_
_entity_poly.entity_id
_entity_poly.type
_entity_poly.pdbx_seq_one_letter_code
_entity_poly.pdbx_strand_id
1 'polypeptide(L)' 'MALRNIVNAPPYISNHTLLHIDCNLKSIHDETKRFYKKFHHRLSTHSNPLIKNLSFLTIPGNPP' A
#
# COMPACT_ATOMS: atom_id res chain seq x y z
N MET A 1 -1.24 9.87 -18.94
CA MET A 1 -0.21 9.73 -20.00
C MET A 1 1.22 9.54 -19.48
N ALA A 2 1.54 9.83 -18.21
CA ALA A 2 2.91 9.72 -17.71
C ALA A 2 3.45 8.28 -17.68
N LEU A 3 2.71 7.32 -17.11
CA LEU A 3 3.17 5.94 -16.97
C LEU A 3 3.48 5.29 -18.32
N ARG A 4 2.61 5.46 -19.33
CA ARG A 4 2.78 4.84 -20.65
C ARG A 4 4.05 5.28 -21.38
N ASN A 5 4.46 6.54 -21.23
CA ASN A 5 5.69 7.07 -21.82
C ASN A 5 6.95 6.52 -21.12
N ILE A 6 6.84 6.16 -19.84
CA ILE A 6 7.97 5.60 -19.07
C ILE A 6 8.25 4.15 -19.47
N VAL A 7 7.21 3.36 -19.73
CA VAL A 7 7.32 1.92 -20.11
C VAL A 7 7.22 1.66 -21.61
N ASN A 8 7.18 2.69 -22.47
CA ASN A 8 7.09 2.58 -23.93
C ASN A 8 6.00 1.62 -24.43
N ALA A 9 4.86 1.61 -23.75
CA ALA A 9 3.86 0.57 -23.97
C ALA A 9 2.90 0.87 -25.13
N PRO A 10 2.45 -0.14 -25.90
CA PRO A 10 1.45 0.01 -26.96
C PRO A 10 0.10 0.59 -26.46
N PRO A 11 -0.65 1.29 -27.31
CA PRO A 11 -1.86 2.02 -26.91
C PRO A 11 -3.05 1.13 -26.54
N TYR A 12 -3.02 -0.14 -26.94
CA TYR A 12 -4.06 -1.12 -26.67
C TYR A 12 -3.88 -1.83 -25.32
N ILE A 13 -2.79 -1.57 -24.58
CA ILE A 13 -2.57 -2.16 -23.26
C ILE A 13 -3.17 -1.23 -22.20
N SER A 14 -4.02 -1.79 -21.33
CA SER A 14 -4.64 -1.02 -20.26
C SER A 14 -3.60 -0.59 -19.22
N ASN A 15 -3.80 0.56 -18.59
CA ASN A 15 -2.93 1.02 -17.49
C ASN A 15 -2.89 0.02 -16.34
N HIS A 16 -4.00 -0.68 -16.09
CA HIS A 16 -4.07 -1.71 -15.05
C HIS A 16 -3.17 -2.90 -15.40
N THR A 17 -3.23 -3.36 -16.65
CA THR A 17 -2.37 -4.44 -17.16
C THR A 17 -0.90 -4.04 -17.09
N LEU A 18 -0.55 -2.80 -17.47
CA LEU A 18 0.82 -2.28 -17.40
C LEU A 18 1.38 -2.19 -15.97
N LEU A 19 0.56 -1.75 -15.01
CA LEU A 19 0.97 -1.66 -13.60
C LEU A 19 1.26 -3.04 -13.00
N HIS A 20 0.43 -4.03 -13.36
CA HIS A 20 0.47 -5.36 -12.76
C HIS A 20 1.42 -6.33 -13.47
N ILE A 21 1.60 -6.23 -14.78
CA ILE A 21 2.44 -7.16 -15.56
C ILE A 21 3.87 -6.65 -15.68
N ASP A 22 4.07 -5.38 -16.06
CA ASP A 22 5.40 -4.89 -16.43
C ASP A 22 6.12 -4.15 -15.30
N CYS A 23 5.37 -3.55 -14.38
CA CYS A 23 5.97 -2.68 -13.36
C CYS A 23 6.12 -3.37 -11.99
N ASN A 24 5.50 -4.54 -11.79
CA ASN A 24 5.46 -5.27 -10.51
C ASN A 24 5.15 -4.33 -9.32
N LEU A 25 4.38 -3.27 -9.60
CA LEU A 25 4.05 -2.25 -8.63
C LEU A 25 3.04 -2.88 -7.70
N LYS A 26 3.45 -3.03 -6.43
CA LYS A 26 2.57 -3.54 -5.39
C LYS A 26 1.32 -2.68 -5.40
N SER A 27 0.16 -3.33 -5.43
CA SER A 27 -1.11 -2.63 -5.36
C SER A 27 -1.09 -1.70 -4.15
N ILE A 28 -1.73 -0.53 -4.28
CA ILE A 28 -1.91 0.42 -3.17
C ILE A 28 -2.42 -0.31 -1.93
N HIS A 29 -3.24 -1.35 -2.12
CA HIS A 29 -3.73 -2.20 -1.05
C HIS A 29 -2.64 -2.98 -0.31
N ASP A 30 -1.69 -3.59 -1.01
CA ASP A 30 -0.56 -4.32 -0.40
C ASP A 30 0.42 -3.36 0.29
N GLU A 31 0.67 -2.20 -0.31
CA GLU A 31 1.49 -1.17 0.31
C GLU A 31 0.82 -0.61 1.57
N THR A 32 -0.49 -0.34 1.52
CA THR A 32 -1.29 0.10 2.67
C THR A 32 -1.23 -0.93 3.79
N LYS A 33 -1.42 -2.22 3.49
CA LYS A 33 -1.28 -3.31 4.46
C LYS A 33 0.11 -3.35 5.09
N ARG A 34 1.16 -3.22 4.28
CA ARG A 34 2.55 -3.22 4.77
C ARG A 34 2.83 -2.02 5.66
N PHE A 35 2.37 -0.84 5.27
CA PHE A 35 2.52 0.40 6.02
C PHE A 35 1.80 0.32 7.37
N TYR A 36 0.53 -0.10 7.37
CA TYR A 36 -0.24 -0.28 8.60
C TYR A 36 0.37 -1.29 9.55
N LYS A 37 0.84 -2.44 9.06
CA LYS A 37 1.57 -3.41 9.90
C LYS A 37 2.80 -2.80 10.57
N LYS A 38 3.60 -2.04 9.80
CA LYS A 38 4.80 -1.37 10.31
C LYS A 38 4.45 -0.27 11.32
N PHE A 39 3.40 0.50 11.05
CA PHE A 39 2.91 1.56 11.93
C PHE A 39 2.37 1.01 13.25
N HIS A 40 1.52 -0.03 13.17
CA HIS A 40 1.00 -0.75 14.34
C HIS A 40 2.14 -1.29 15.21
N HIS A 41 3.12 -1.97 14.59
CA HIS A 41 4.26 -2.50 15.33
C HIS A 41 5.01 -1.41 16.09
N ARG A 42 5.30 -0.26 15.44
CA ARG A 42 5.98 0.89 16.07
C ARG A 42 5.20 1.47 17.25
N LEU A 43 3.87 1.55 17.15
CA LEU A 43 3.03 2.01 18.25
C LEU A 43 2.99 0.98 19.40
N SER A 44 2.92 -0.31 19.07
CA SER A 44 2.83 -1.40 20.04
C SER A 44 4.09 -1.54 20.91
N THR A 45 5.27 -1.23 20.34
CA THR A 45 6.57 -1.30 21.01
C THR A 45 6.96 0.02 21.67
N HIS A 46 6.09 1.02 21.68
CA HIS A 46 6.39 2.34 22.21
C HIS A 46 6.39 2.34 23.75
N SER A 47 7.34 3.07 24.36
CA SER A 47 7.49 3.15 25.83
C SER A 47 6.29 3.86 26.50
N ASN A 48 5.72 4.87 25.83
CA ASN A 48 4.53 5.57 26.32
C ASN A 48 3.25 4.70 26.20
N PRO A 49 2.56 4.38 27.31
CA PRO A 49 1.36 3.54 27.30
C PRO A 49 0.16 4.18 26.58
N LEU A 50 0.06 5.52 26.55
CA LEU A 50 -1.01 6.21 25.82
C LEU A 50 -0.90 5.99 24.31
N ILE A 51 0.34 6.01 23.80
CA ILE A 51 0.64 5.80 22.38
C ILE A 51 0.39 4.34 22.00
N LYS A 52 0.69 3.40 22.91
CA LYS A 52 0.40 1.99 22.73
C LYS A 52 -1.10 1.71 22.62
N ASN A 53 -1.93 2.42 23.40
CA ASN A 53 -3.39 2.30 23.33
C ASN A 53 -3.99 2.84 22.01
N LEU A 54 -3.26 3.66 21.26
CA LEU A 54 -3.67 4.13 19.92
C LEU A 54 -3.35 3.13 18.80
N SER A 55 -2.75 1.98 19.12
CA SER A 55 -2.42 0.95 18.14
C SER A 55 -3.67 0.16 17.73
N PHE A 56 -4.34 0.61 16.66
CA PHE A 56 -5.43 -0.16 16.06
C PHE A 56 -4.87 -1.25 15.14
N LEU A 57 -5.46 -2.44 15.20
CA LEU A 57 -5.08 -3.59 14.37
C LEU A 57 -5.81 -3.60 13.01
N THR A 58 -6.82 -2.74 12.86
CA THR A 58 -7.75 -2.74 11.74
C THR A 58 -7.52 -1.52 10.85
N ILE A 59 -7.45 -1.73 9.53
CA ILE A 59 -7.36 -0.64 8.55
C ILE A 59 -8.75 0.01 8.47
N PRO A 60 -8.89 1.32 8.75
CA PRO A 60 -10.16 2.00 8.66
C PRO A 60 -10.65 1.95 7.20
N GLY A 61 -11.84 1.38 6.97
CA GLY A 61 -12.46 1.27 5.66
C GLY A 61 -12.26 -0.05 4.92
N ASN A 62 -11.56 -1.04 5.48
CA ASN A 62 -11.54 -2.40 4.95
C ASN A 62 -12.27 -3.35 5.92
N PRO A 63 -13.60 -3.53 5.79
CA PRO A 63 -14.30 -4.53 6.59
C PRO A 63 -13.74 -5.94 6.27
N PRO A 64 -13.76 -6.85 7.25
CA PRO A 64 -13.30 -8.23 7.07
C PRO A 64 -14.08 -8.99 6.00
#